data_AF-A0A0F7VTC2-F1
#
_entry.id   AF-A0A0F7VTC2-F1
#
_cell.length_a   1.000
_cell.length_b   1.000
_cell.length_c   1.000
_cell.angle_alpha   90.00
_cell.angle_beta   90.00
_cell.angle_gamma   90.00
#
_symmetry.space_group_name_H-M   'P 1'
#
loop_
_entity.id
_entity.type
_entity.pdbx_description
1 polymer ?
#
loop_
_entity_poly.entity_id
_entity_poly.type
_entity_poly.pdbx_seq_one_letter_code
_entity_poly.pdbx_strand_id
1 'polypeptide(L)'
;MITRSRQVALVLTAVLAAGAACQARDRDPSGRSAPPAADAGFTLVASGDVLPHDSITDRAAFGAGGTGHGFRPVLAGVRPVVSGADVTPRHTTCRPDGRGR
;
A
#
# COMPACT_ATOMS: atom_id res chain seq x y z
N MET A 1 37.11 16.11 28.62
CA MET A 1 36.37 15.38 27.55
C MET A 1 34.94 14.96 27.93
N ILE A 2 34.61 14.80 29.23
CA ILE A 2 33.29 14.36 29.73
C ILE A 2 32.10 15.30 29.41
N THR A 3 32.35 16.59 29.16
CA THR A 3 31.28 17.56 28.82
C THR A 3 30.74 17.37 27.39
N ARG A 4 31.61 17.05 26.42
CA ARG A 4 31.19 16.85 25.02
C ARG A 4 30.37 15.57 24.84
N SER A 5 30.74 14.49 25.53
CA SER A 5 29.97 13.25 25.48
C SER A 5 28.59 13.39 26.13
N ARG A 6 28.50 14.14 27.24
CA ARG A 6 27.22 14.49 27.87
C ARG A 6 26.35 15.37 26.97
N GLN A 7 26.92 16.35 26.28
CA GLN A 7 26.19 17.19 25.33
C GLN A 7 25.65 16.37 24.15
N VAL A 8 26.45 15.47 23.59
CA VAL A 8 26.00 14.58 22.49
C VAL A 8 24.86 13.67 22.95
N ALA A 9 24.95 13.09 24.15
CA ALA A 9 23.89 12.24 24.69
C ALA A 9 22.56 13.00 24.88
N LEU A 10 22.62 14.25 25.34
CA LEU A 10 21.43 15.09 25.51
C LEU A 10 20.79 15.47 24.17
N VAL A 11 21.60 15.86 23.17
CA VAL A 11 21.11 16.18 21.82
C VAL A 11 20.47 14.95 21.17
N LEU A 12 21.10 13.78 21.27
CA LEU A 12 20.56 12.55 20.70
C LEU A 12 19.21 12.18 21.33
N THR A 13 19.09 12.31 22.65
CA THR A 13 17.84 12.04 23.37
C THR A 13 16.73 13.01 22.95
N ALA A 14 17.05 14.29 22.80
CA ALA A 14 16.10 15.30 22.33
C ALA A 14 15.59 15.02 20.90
N VAL A 15 16.49 14.62 19.99
CA VAL A 15 16.13 14.27 18.60
C VAL A 15 15.24 13.03 18.55
N LEU A 16 15.59 11.96 19.28
CA LEU A 16 14.78 10.74 19.36
C LEU A 16 13.39 11.01 19.95
N ALA A 17 13.33 11.79 21.03
CA ALA A 17 12.06 12.18 21.64
C ALA A 17 11.20 13.01 20.70
N ALA A 18 11.76 14.00 20.00
CA ALA A 18 11.02 14.82 19.03
C ALA A 18 10.49 14.00 17.84
N GLY A 19 11.29 13.06 17.33
CA GLY A 19 10.88 12.14 16.28
C GLY A 19 9.72 11.23 16.69
N ALA A 20 9.85 10.53 17.84
CA ALA A 20 8.80 9.65 18.37
C ALA A 20 7.51 10.40 18.67
N ALA A 21 7.68 11.63 19.16
CA ALA A 21 6.60 12.54 19.38
C ALA A 21 5.85 12.77 18.03
N CYS A 22 6.51 13.17 16.94
CA CYS A 22 5.77 13.58 15.71
C CYS A 22 4.89 12.45 15.17
N GLN A 23 5.37 11.21 15.25
CA GLN A 23 4.61 9.99 14.90
C GLN A 23 3.37 9.74 15.77
N ALA A 24 3.29 10.37 16.95
CA ALA A 24 2.15 10.28 17.85
C ALA A 24 1.11 11.38 17.62
N ARG A 25 1.45 12.51 16.97
CA ARG A 25 0.44 13.56 16.63
C ARG A 25 -0.41 13.20 15.42
N ASP A 26 0.12 12.39 14.52
CA ASP A 26 -0.67 11.84 13.40
C ASP A 26 -1.69 10.79 13.87
N ARG A 27 -1.62 10.34 15.13
CA ARG A 27 -2.71 9.60 15.77
C ARG A 27 -3.70 10.61 16.34
N ASP A 28 -4.70 10.98 15.54
CA ASP A 28 -5.87 11.68 16.05
C ASP A 28 -6.60 10.78 17.06
N PRO A 29 -6.67 11.13 18.36
CA PRO A 29 -7.41 10.35 19.35
C PRO A 29 -8.93 10.56 19.24
N SER A 30 -9.42 11.36 18.28
CA SER A 30 -10.86 11.60 18.09
C SER A 30 -11.62 10.41 17.49
N GLY A 31 -11.04 9.21 17.48
CA GLY A 31 -11.73 7.98 17.12
C GLY A 31 -12.96 7.82 18.01
N ARG A 32 -14.14 8.15 17.46
CA ARG A 32 -15.43 7.80 18.06
C ARG A 32 -15.36 6.31 18.40
N SER A 33 -15.65 5.95 19.66
CA SER A 33 -15.78 4.54 20.03
C SER A 33 -16.73 3.89 19.03
N ALA A 34 -16.21 2.97 18.22
CA ALA A 34 -17.02 2.25 17.26
C ALA A 34 -18.11 1.51 18.05
N PRO A 35 -19.37 1.49 17.57
CA PRO A 35 -20.39 0.66 18.20
C PRO A 35 -19.86 -0.78 18.31
N PRO A 36 -20.24 -1.52 19.37
CA PRO A 36 -19.81 -2.90 19.52
C PRO A 36 -20.10 -3.63 18.22
N ALA A 37 -19.06 -4.18 17.60
CA ALA A 37 -19.22 -4.94 16.38
C ALA A 37 -20.23 -6.06 16.68
N ALA A 38 -21.33 -6.12 15.93
CA ALA A 38 -22.04 -7.37 15.78
C ALA A 38 -21.02 -8.44 15.33
N ASP A 39 -21.30 -9.73 15.51
CA ASP A 39 -20.47 -10.83 15.01
C ASP A 39 -20.38 -10.80 13.46
N ALA A 40 -19.66 -9.83 12.93
CA ALA A 40 -19.48 -9.52 11.54
C ALA A 40 -18.04 -9.89 11.21
N GLY A 41 -17.89 -11.00 10.49
CA GLY A 41 -16.61 -11.39 9.92
C GLY A 41 -16.17 -10.39 8.87
N PHE A 42 -14.86 -10.17 8.76
CA PHE A 42 -14.25 -9.32 7.73
C PHE A 42 -13.29 -10.16 6.90
N THR A 43 -13.45 -10.13 5.58
CA THR A 43 -12.64 -10.90 4.63
C THR A 43 -11.70 -9.98 3.85
N LEU A 44 -10.40 -10.13 4.11
CA LEU A 44 -9.32 -9.43 3.40
C LEU A 44 -8.66 -10.37 2.39
N VAL A 45 -8.62 -9.98 1.12
CA VAL A 45 -7.87 -10.70 0.08
C VAL A 45 -6.78 -9.79 -0.47
N ALA A 46 -5.52 -10.10 -0.19
CA ALA A 46 -4.37 -9.35 -0.69
C ALA A 46 -3.70 -10.12 -1.84
N SER A 47 -3.42 -9.40 -2.93
CA SER A 47 -2.58 -9.89 -4.02
C SER A 47 -1.26 -9.14 -4.01
N GLY A 48 -0.16 -9.87 -4.26
CA GLY A 48 1.15 -9.27 -4.50
C GLY A 48 1.20 -8.50 -5.83
N ASP A 49 2.41 -8.04 -6.17
CA ASP A 49 2.67 -7.36 -7.44
C ASP A 49 2.36 -8.25 -8.63
N VAL A 50 1.86 -7.64 -9.70
CA VAL A 50 1.62 -8.32 -10.97
C VAL A 50 2.68 -7.85 -11.94
N LEU A 51 3.63 -8.73 -12.28
CA LEU A 51 4.68 -8.53 -13.29
C LEU A 51 4.28 -9.27 -14.58
N PRO A 52 3.60 -8.61 -15.54
CA PRO A 52 3.15 -9.25 -16.75
C PRO A 52 4.34 -9.48 -17.70
N HIS A 53 4.41 -10.66 -18.30
CA HIS A 53 5.26 -10.88 -19.48
C HIS A 53 4.60 -10.29 -20.73
N ASP A 54 5.38 -10.03 -21.79
CA ASP A 54 4.92 -9.37 -23.02
C ASP A 54 3.63 -9.99 -23.60
N SER A 55 3.52 -11.32 -23.61
CA SER A 55 2.33 -12.02 -24.09
C SER A 55 1.04 -11.69 -23.32
N ILE A 56 1.15 -11.37 -22.03
CA ILE A 56 0.03 -10.95 -21.19
C ILE A 56 -0.28 -9.47 -21.40
N THR A 57 0.75 -8.64 -21.58
CA THR A 57 0.62 -7.23 -21.93
C THR A 57 -0.06 -7.06 -23.29
N ASP A 58 0.34 -7.80 -24.30
CA ASP A 58 -0.27 -7.78 -25.64
C ASP A 58 -1.74 -8.21 -25.60
N ARG A 59 -2.05 -9.26 -24.82
CA ARG A 59 -3.43 -9.70 -24.63
C ARG A 59 -4.28 -8.65 -23.91
N ALA A 60 -3.70 -7.94 -22.95
CA ALA A 60 -4.37 -6.83 -22.28
C ALA A 60 -4.57 -5.65 -23.23
N ALA A 61 -3.61 -5.36 -24.11
CA ALA A 61 -3.71 -4.31 -25.12
C ALA A 61 -4.80 -4.60 -26.15
N PHE A 62 -4.83 -5.83 -26.65
CA PHE A 62 -5.88 -6.32 -27.53
C PHE A 62 -7.27 -6.19 -26.88
N GLY A 63 -7.40 -6.62 -25.60
CA GLY A 63 -8.64 -6.51 -24.85
C GLY A 63 -9.10 -5.08 -24.55
N ALA A 64 -8.21 -4.08 -24.68
CA ALA A 64 -8.51 -2.66 -24.54
C ALA A 64 -8.74 -1.95 -25.88
N GLY A 65 -8.80 -2.67 -27.01
CA GLY A 65 -8.97 -2.06 -28.33
C GLY A 65 -7.76 -1.24 -28.80
N GLY A 66 -6.57 -1.53 -28.26
CA GLY A 66 -5.33 -0.85 -28.64
C GLY A 66 -5.11 0.54 -28.01
N THR A 67 -6.04 1.04 -27.19
CA THR A 67 -5.93 2.38 -26.56
C THR A 67 -5.35 2.36 -25.15
N GLY A 68 -4.67 1.27 -24.76
CA GLY A 68 -4.16 1.06 -23.41
C GLY A 68 -4.09 -0.43 -23.08
N HIS A 69 -4.12 -0.78 -21.79
CA HIS A 69 -4.05 -2.17 -21.33
C HIS A 69 -5.23 -2.50 -20.41
N GLY A 70 -6.04 -3.48 -20.83
CA GLY A 70 -7.19 -3.98 -20.08
C GLY A 70 -6.89 -5.36 -19.51
N PHE A 71 -6.51 -5.45 -18.23
CA PHE A 71 -6.22 -6.74 -17.57
C PHE A 71 -7.48 -7.43 -17.03
N ARG A 72 -8.65 -6.77 -17.05
CA ARG A 72 -9.92 -7.35 -16.60
C ARG A 72 -10.23 -8.72 -17.22
N PRO A 73 -10.09 -8.92 -18.54
CA PRO A 73 -10.30 -10.23 -19.16
C PRO A 73 -9.26 -11.25 -18.72
N VAL A 74 -7.99 -10.85 -18.61
CA VAL A 74 -6.87 -11.71 -18.19
C VAL A 74 -7.06 -12.21 -16.75
N LEU A 75 -7.58 -11.35 -15.87
CA LEU A 75 -7.80 -11.64 -14.45
C LEU A 75 -9.22 -12.15 -14.14
N ALA A 76 -10.05 -12.42 -15.14
CA ALA A 76 -11.44 -12.83 -14.91
C ALA A 76 -11.57 -14.11 -14.07
N GLY A 77 -10.57 -15.00 -14.14
CA GLY A 77 -10.53 -16.27 -13.41
C GLY A 77 -10.44 -16.13 -11.88
N VAL A 78 -9.90 -15.02 -11.35
CA VAL A 78 -9.81 -14.83 -9.90
C VAL A 78 -11.08 -14.24 -9.28
N ARG A 79 -12.06 -13.86 -10.11
CA ARG A 79 -13.31 -13.22 -9.67
C ARG A 79 -14.03 -13.97 -8.54
N PRO A 80 -14.20 -15.32 -8.57
CA PRO A 80 -14.88 -16.04 -7.50
C PRO A 80 -14.20 -15.88 -6.13
N VAL A 81 -12.88 -15.68 -6.10
CA VAL A 81 -12.09 -15.53 -4.87
C VAL A 81 -12.18 -14.11 -4.34
N VAL A 82 -12.16 -13.10 -5.22
CA VAL A 82 -12.15 -11.69 -4.81
C VAL A 82 -13.53 -11.09 -4.61
N SER A 83 -14.59 -11.67 -5.20
CA SER A 83 -15.95 -11.11 -5.11
C SER A 83 -16.59 -11.24 -3.72
N GLY A 84 -16.09 -12.14 -2.87
CA GLY A 84 -16.53 -12.25 -1.47
C GLY A 84 -15.70 -11.44 -0.49
N ALA A 85 -14.67 -10.72 -0.96
CA ALA A 85 -13.81 -9.92 -0.10
C ALA A 85 -14.43 -8.54 0.14
N ASP A 86 -14.38 -8.08 1.39
CA ASP A 86 -14.79 -6.72 1.77
C ASP A 86 -13.78 -5.69 1.29
N VAL A 87 -12.49 -6.07 1.27
CA VAL A 87 -11.39 -5.24 0.78
C VAL A 87 -10.38 -6.09 0.01
N THR A 88 -9.92 -5.55 -1.12
CA THR A 88 -8.83 -6.13 -1.93
C THR A 88 -7.69 -5.14 -2.15
N PRO A 89 -6.66 -5.12 -1.29
CA PRO A 89 -5.48 -4.30 -1.52
C PRO A 89 -4.68 -4.85 -2.71
N ARG A 90 -4.23 -3.96 -3.58
CA ARG A 90 -3.28 -4.27 -4.64
C ARG A 90 -2.10 -3.32 -4.54
N HIS A 91 -0.90 -3.87 -4.41
CA HIS A 91 0.34 -3.13 -4.58
C HIS A 91 0.84 -3.36 -6.00
N THR A 92 0.96 -2.30 -6.80
CA THR A 92 1.57 -2.35 -8.14
C THR A 92 2.73 -1.38 -8.18
N THR A 93 3.95 -1.88 -8.35
CA THR A 93 5.11 -1.02 -8.55
C THR A 93 5.09 -0.55 -10.01
N CYS A 94 4.56 0.64 -10.26
CA CYS A 94 4.72 1.28 -11.55
C CYS A 94 6.18 1.75 -11.66
N ARG A 95 7.03 0.97 -12.32
CA ARG A 95 8.33 1.46 -12.77
C ARG A 95 8.04 2.56 -13.81
N PRO A 96 8.55 3.79 -13.66
CA PRO A 96 8.35 4.81 -14.67
C PRO A 96 8.95 4.32 -15.99
N ASP A 97 8.11 4.21 -17.01
CA ASP A 97 8.54 3.87 -18.37
C ASP A 97 9.41 5.03 -18.88
N GLY A 98 10.68 4.74 -19.10
CA GLY A 98 11.70 5.69 -19.55
C GLY A 98 11.62 5.97 -21.05
N ARG A 99 10.43 6.23 -21.59
CA ARG A 99 10.21 6.56 -22.99
C ARG A 99 10.01 8.07 -23.14
N GLY A 100 11.13 8.79 -23.13
CA GLY A 100 11.20 10.10 -23.76
C GLY A 100 11.14 9.94 -25.28
N ARG A 101 10.12 10.53 -25.90
CA ARG A 101 10.18 11.07 -27.26
C ARG A 101 9.48 12.42 -27.26
#